data_AF-A0A5Q0EN79-F1
#
_entry.id   AF-A0A5Q0EN79-F1
#
_cell.length_a   1.000
_cell.length_b   1.000
_cell.length_c   1.000
_cell.angle_alpha   90.00
_cell.angle_beta   90.00
_cell.angle_gamma   90.00
#
_symmetry.space_group_name_H-M   'P 1'
#
loop_
_entity.id
_entity.type
_entity.pdbx_description
1 polymer ?
#
loop_
_entity_poly.entity_id
_entity_poly.type
_entity_poly.pdbx_seq_one_letter_code
_entity_poly.pdbx_strand_id
1 'polypeptide(L)' 'MKADTDFSQGERGKFFRPKARHHLPVYLDEDVERYLQEHARSKGVEVAQLVNCRVPADHQCFY' A
#
# COMPACT_ATOMS: atom_id res chain seq x y z
N MET A 1 -14.22 5.15 -19.92
CA MET A 1 -15.43 4.74 -19.16
C MET A 1 -16.51 4.38 -20.17
N LYS A 2 -17.15 3.21 -20.04
CA LYS A 2 -18.26 2.80 -20.92
C LYS A 2 -19.51 3.61 -20.55
N ALA A 3 -20.27 4.04 -21.56
CA ALA A 3 -21.42 4.93 -21.39
C ALA A 3 -22.58 4.30 -20.58
N ASP A 4 -22.70 2.97 -20.59
CA ASP A 4 -23.83 2.22 -20.00
C ASP A 4 -23.58 1.71 -18.58
N THR A 5 -22.90 2.49 -17.73
CA THR A 5 -22.81 2.12 -16.30
C THR A 5 -23.81 2.94 -15.52
N ASP A 6 -24.92 2.32 -15.13
CA ASP A 6 -25.91 2.93 -14.24
C ASP A 6 -25.37 2.93 -12.81
N PHE A 7 -25.00 4.13 -12.32
CA PHE A 7 -24.50 4.35 -10.97
C PHE A 7 -25.60 4.77 -9.98
N SER A 8 -26.88 4.71 -10.36
CA SER A 8 -28.01 5.17 -9.52
C SER A 8 -28.15 4.42 -8.19
N GLN A 9 -27.68 3.17 -8.12
CA GLN A 9 -27.65 2.34 -6.90
C GLN A 9 -26.30 2.40 -6.17
N GLY A 10 -25.43 3.34 -6.54
CA GLY A 10 -24.10 3.51 -5.97
C GLY A 10 -24.16 4.10 -4.55
N GLU A 11 -24.02 3.26 -3.54
CA GLU A 11 -23.90 3.71 -2.15
C GLU A 11 -22.47 4.19 -1.84
N ARG A 12 -22.34 5.47 -1.47
CA ARG A 12 -21.05 6.05 -1.06
C ARG A 12 -20.52 5.32 0.17
N GLY A 13 -19.37 4.68 0.02
CA GLY A 13 -18.69 3.99 1.12
C GLY A 13 -19.07 2.52 1.32
N LYS A 14 -19.82 1.89 0.40
CA LYS A 14 -20.17 0.46 0.46
C LYS A 14 -18.98 -0.49 0.64
N PHE A 15 -17.83 -0.12 0.07
CA PHE A 15 -16.57 -0.88 0.20
C PHE A 15 -15.57 -0.22 1.14
N PHE A 16 -15.89 0.94 1.71
CA PHE A 16 -15.01 1.64 2.64
C PHE A 16 -15.06 0.97 4.01
N ARG A 17 -13.93 0.41 4.42
CA ARG A 17 -13.77 -0.22 5.73
C ARG A 17 -12.71 0.57 6.50
N PRO A 18 -13.07 1.31 7.57
CA PRO A 18 -12.17 2.25 8.24
C PRO A 18 -10.97 1.59 8.94
N LYS A 19 -10.93 0.25 9.04
CA LYS A 19 -9.82 -0.52 9.63
C LYS A 19 -9.41 -1.72 8.78
N ALA A 20 -9.70 -1.70 7.47
CA ALA A 20 -9.27 -2.79 6.60
C ALA A 20 -7.74 -2.81 6.50
N ARG A 21 -7.15 -3.97 6.82
CA ARG A 21 -5.75 -4.24 6.53
C ARG A 21 -5.65 -4.83 5.14
N HIS A 22 -4.96 -4.13 4.26
CA HIS A 22 -4.81 -4.51 2.86
C HIS A 22 -3.45 -5.18 2.68
N HIS A 23 -3.44 -6.51 2.59
CA HIS A 23 -2.25 -7.28 2.23
C HIS A 23 -2.21 -7.44 0.70
N LEU A 24 -1.87 -6.36 -0.01
CA LEU A 24 -1.72 -6.43 -1.47
C LEU A 24 -0.34 -6.98 -1.81
N PRO A 25 -0.25 -8.05 -2.64
CA PRO A 25 1.01 -8.42 -3.25
C PRO A 25 1.43 -7.33 -4.24
N VAL A 26 2.60 -6.75 -4.04
CA VAL A 26 3.21 -5.80 -4.97
C VAL A 26 4.35 -6.50 -5.68
N TYR A 27 4.28 -6.56 -7.01
CA TYR A 27 5.38 -7.02 -7.83
C TYR A 27 6.32 -5.83 -8.06
N LEU A 28 7.57 -5.98 -7.63
CA LEU A 28 8.61 -5.00 -7.82
C LEU A 28 9.57 -5.50 -8.90
N ASP A 29 10.12 -4.57 -9.68
CA ASP A 29 11.23 -4.89 -10.56
C ASP A 29 12.46 -5.30 -9.72
N GLU A 30 13.31 -6.16 -10.29
CA GLU A 30 14.45 -6.78 -9.59
C GLU A 30 15.42 -5.74 -8.99
N ASP A 31 15.64 -4.63 -9.68
CA ASP A 31 16.49 -3.54 -9.20
C ASP A 31 15.89 -2.81 -7.99
N VAL A 32 14.55 -2.65 -7.99
CA VAL A 32 13.81 -2.00 -6.90
C VAL A 32 13.76 -2.91 -5.68
N GLU A 33 13.55 -4.21 -5.89
CA GLU A 33 13.60 -5.19 -4.81
C GLU A 33 14.98 -5.21 -4.16
N ARG A 34 16.07 -5.27 -4.95
CA ARG A 34 17.44 -5.27 -4.43
C ARG A 34 17.75 -4.01 -3.61
N TYR A 35 17.38 -2.84 -4.13
CA TYR A 35 17.56 -1.57 -3.41
C TYR A 35 16.82 -1.56 -2.06
N LEU A 36 15.56 -2.02 -2.05
CA LEU A 36 14.77 -2.05 -0.82
C LEU A 36 15.31 -3.09 0.18
N GLN A 37 15.79 -4.24 -0.28
CA GLN A 37 16.41 -5.25 0.57
C GLN A 37 17.71 -4.75 1.21
N GLU A 38 18.58 -4.07 0.46
CA GLU A 38 19.80 -3.48 0.99
C GLU A 38 19.50 -2.38 2.02
N HIS A 39 18.51 -1.53 1.72
CA HIS A 39 18.08 -0.46 2.63
C HIS A 39 17.37 -0.98 3.88
N ALA A 40 16.62 -2.07 3.75
CA ALA A 40 16.01 -2.77 4.87
C ALA A 40 17.08 -3.39 5.79
N ARG A 41 18.09 -4.04 5.21
CA ARG A 41 19.23 -4.62 5.94
C ARG A 41 20.04 -3.56 6.68
N SER A 42 20.30 -2.40 6.06
CA SER A 42 21.07 -1.33 6.71
C SER A 42 20.36 -0.74 7.93
N LYS A 43 19.03 -0.80 7.96
CA LYS A 43 18.18 -0.30 9.05
C LYS A 43 17.71 -1.39 10.02
N GLY A 44 17.96 -2.67 9.72
CA GLY A 44 17.50 -3.80 10.52
C GLY A 44 15.98 -3.97 10.56
N VAL A 45 15.26 -3.47 9.54
CA VAL A 45 13.80 -3.55 9.43
C VAL A 45 13.40 -4.42 8.25
N GLU A 46 12.17 -4.94 8.24
CA GLU A 46 11.69 -5.67 7.06
C GLU A 46 11.36 -4.72 5.91
N VAL A 47 11.50 -5.21 4.67
CA VAL A 47 11.12 -4.47 3.45
C VAL A 47 9.65 -4.03 3.52
N ALA A 48 8.76 -4.88 4.02
CA ALA A 48 7.35 -4.53 4.20
C ALA A 48 7.14 -3.36 5.17
N GLN A 49 7.91 -3.31 6.26
CA GLN A 49 7.86 -2.18 7.20
C GLN A 49 8.41 -0.91 6.55
N LEU A 50 9.48 -1.02 5.78
CA LEU A 50 10.09 0.09 5.07
C LEU A 50 9.17 0.70 4.00
N VAL A 51 8.42 -0.15 3.28
CA VAL A 51 7.45 0.27 2.26
C VAL A 51 6.19 0.85 2.90
N ASN A 52 5.64 0.18 3.93
CA ASN A 52 4.44 0.65 4.63
C ASN A 52 4.66 2.00 5.32
N CYS A 53 5.88 2.27 5.77
CA CYS A 53 6.29 3.53 6.37
C CYS A 53 6.15 4.76 5.44
N ARG A 54 6.12 4.55 4.12
CA ARG A 54 6.10 5.64 3.12
C ARG A 54 4.71 5.90 2.54
N VAL A 55 3.72 5.06 2.84
CA VAL A 55 2.34 5.30 2.37
C VAL A 55 1.78 6.49 3.16
N PRO A 56 1.32 7.58 2.50
CA PRO A 56 0.90 8.82 3.16
C PRO A 56 -0.36 8.71 4.04
N ALA A 57 -0.77 7.50 4.41
CA ALA A 57 -1.82 7.24 5.39
C ALA A 57 -1.29 6.96 6.80
N ASP A 58 0.01 6.63 6.97
CA ASP A 58 0.58 6.30 8.28
C ASP A 58 1.68 7.28 8.67
N HIS A 59 1.29 8.33 9.39
CA HIS A 59 2.18 9.35 9.96
C HIS A 59 2.96 8.85 11.21
N GLN A 60 3.22 7.54 11.33
CA GLN A 60 3.94 6.98 12.48
C GLN A 60 4.98 5.94 12.05
N CYS A 61 6.08 6.43 11.48
CA CYS A 61 7.37 5.83 11.75
C CYS A 61 8.14 6.77 12.67
N PHE A 62 7.88 6.66 13.97
CA PHE A 62 8.82 7.14 14.97
C PHE A 62 10.04 6.21 14.92
N TYR A 63 11.15 6.76 14.45
CA TYR A 63 12.47 6.42 14.98
C TYR A 63 12.76 7.35 16.15
#